data_AF-A0A8H6ZIX8-F1
#
_entry.id   AF-A0A8H6ZIX8-F1
#
_cell.length_a   1.000
_cell.length_b   1.000
_cell.length_c   1.000
_cell.angle_alpha   90.00
_cell.angle_beta   90.00
_cell.angle_gamma   90.00
#
_symmetry.space_group_name_H-M   'P 1'
#
loop_
_entity.id
_entity.type
_entity.pdbx_description
1 polymer ?
#
loop_
_entity_poly.entity_id
_entity_poly.type
_entity_poly.pdbx_seq_one_letter_code
_entity_poly.pdbx_strand_id
1 'polypeptide(L)'
;MFTVPAPPTMDQYDGVPLVQMPDDAKSLHDFLALLYDSQSIASIFAAEDFPKLLGPTALAKKYQVDWICELVGSQLQKSWPRTRLSWHIIANDEHESRSRNYIPSWDPQYNDQSHRLRRLPEPVSSIILARRCDVPAVLPVAFLHLLRFPSRMLKYNSCIYIAIRLGIWSGIDT
;
A
#
# COMPACT_ATOMS: atom_id res chain seq x y z
N MET A 1 27.37 -19.41 -32.08
CA MET A 1 25.92 -19.18 -32.24
C MET A 1 25.21 -20.00 -31.17
N PHE A 2 24.56 -19.37 -30.21
CA PHE A 2 23.70 -20.08 -29.26
C PHE A 2 22.30 -20.17 -29.87
N THR A 3 21.98 -21.30 -30.50
CA THR A 3 20.61 -21.63 -30.91
C THR A 3 19.87 -22.15 -29.69
N VAL A 4 18.95 -21.35 -29.17
CA VAL A 4 18.01 -21.79 -28.11
C VAL A 4 17.08 -22.82 -28.75
N PRO A 5 17.00 -24.05 -28.21
CA PRO A 5 16.09 -25.06 -28.73
C PRO A 5 14.64 -24.55 -28.60
N ALA A 6 13.92 -24.52 -29.72
CA ALA A 6 12.52 -24.12 -29.72
C ALA A 6 11.71 -25.14 -28.89
N PRO A 7 10.90 -24.69 -27.92
CA PRO A 7 10.07 -25.61 -27.14
C PRO A 7 9.06 -26.31 -28.07
N PRO A 8 8.74 -27.58 -27.80
CA PRO A 8 7.76 -28.34 -28.57
C PRO A 8 6.38 -27.70 -28.35
N THR A 9 5.79 -27.14 -29.41
CA THR A 9 4.41 -26.62 -29.46
C THR A 9 4.02 -25.73 -28.27
N MET A 10 4.25 -24.43 -28.40
CA MET A 10 3.77 -23.46 -27.40
C MET A 10 2.25 -23.49 -27.37
N ASP A 11 1.66 -23.68 -26.19
CA ASP A 11 0.21 -23.58 -26.01
C ASP A 11 -0.29 -22.23 -26.52
N GLN A 12 -1.46 -22.23 -27.14
CA GLN A 12 -2.10 -21.03 -27.67
C GLN A 12 -3.47 -20.81 -27.05
N TYR A 13 -3.82 -19.55 -26.85
CA TYR A 13 -5.15 -19.10 -26.46
C TYR A 13 -5.61 -18.06 -27.48
N ASP A 14 -6.77 -18.28 -28.10
CA ASP A 14 -7.30 -17.45 -29.20
C ASP A 14 -6.29 -17.19 -30.34
N GLY A 15 -5.49 -18.21 -30.67
CA GLY A 15 -4.47 -18.13 -31.74
C GLY A 15 -3.21 -17.34 -31.36
N VAL A 16 -3.09 -16.90 -30.11
CA VAL A 16 -1.91 -16.19 -29.58
C VAL A 16 -1.14 -17.10 -28.62
N PRO A 17 0.21 -17.05 -28.62
CA PRO A 17 1.06 -17.53 -27.53
C PRO A 17 0.46 -17.41 -26.12
N LEU A 18 0.20 -18.54 -25.47
CA LEU A 18 -0.23 -18.58 -24.07
C LEU A 18 0.99 -18.61 -23.16
N VAL A 19 1.03 -17.67 -22.21
CA VAL A 19 2.02 -17.65 -21.13
C VAL A 19 1.28 -17.90 -19.81
N GLN A 20 1.58 -19.03 -19.18
CA GLN A 20 1.04 -19.36 -17.86
C GLN A 20 1.83 -18.59 -16.78
N MET A 21 1.14 -17.71 -16.05
CA MET A 21 1.73 -17.00 -14.93
C MET A 21 1.13 -17.53 -13.62
N PRO A 22 1.93 -18.04 -12.68
CA PRO A 22 1.44 -18.64 -11.43
C PRO A 22 1.01 -17.61 -10.38
N ASP A 23 1.05 -16.32 -10.71
CA ASP A 23 0.74 -15.23 -9.80
C ASP A 23 -0.77 -14.98 -9.65
N ASP A 24 -1.14 -14.34 -8.55
CA ASP A 24 -2.52 -13.89 -8.33
C ASP A 24 -2.98 -12.95 -9.45
N ALA A 25 -4.12 -13.28 -10.06
CA ALA A 25 -4.64 -12.57 -11.23
C ALA A 25 -4.88 -11.09 -10.95
N LYS A 26 -5.35 -10.74 -9.74
CA LYS A 26 -5.60 -9.35 -9.36
C LYS A 26 -4.30 -8.56 -9.23
N SER A 27 -3.33 -9.11 -8.52
CA SER A 27 -2.01 -8.48 -8.36
C SER A 27 -1.31 -8.30 -9.70
N LEU A 28 -1.45 -9.27 -10.60
CA LEU A 28 -0.90 -9.23 -11.94
C LEU A 28 -1.60 -8.18 -12.82
N HIS A 29 -2.93 -8.12 -12.79
CA HIS A 29 -3.69 -7.06 -13.44
C HIS A 29 -3.22 -5.67 -12.98
N ASP A 30 -3.17 -5.44 -11.68
CA ASP A 30 -2.79 -4.14 -11.11
C ASP A 30 -1.31 -3.80 -11.41
N PHE A 31 -0.43 -4.81 -11.46
CA PHE A 31 0.97 -4.66 -11.89
C PHE A 31 1.08 -4.26 -13.37
N LEU A 32 0.35 -4.94 -14.26
CA LEU A 32 0.33 -4.60 -15.69
C LEU A 32 -0.29 -3.21 -15.91
N ALA A 33 -1.33 -2.85 -15.15
CA ALA A 33 -1.92 -1.52 -15.20
C ALA A 33 -0.90 -0.44 -14.81
N LEU A 34 -0.06 -0.66 -13.79
CA LEU A 34 1.04 0.25 -13.47
C LEU A 34 2.07 0.34 -14.59
N LEU A 35 2.38 -0.76 -15.28
CA LEU A 35 3.37 -0.77 -16.37
C LEU A 35 2.90 -0.02 -17.62
N TYR A 36 1.62 -0.18 -17.98
CA TYR A 36 1.12 0.25 -19.29
C TYR A 36 0.18 1.45 -19.22
N ASP A 37 -0.43 1.75 -18.07
CA ASP A 37 -1.40 2.84 -17.93
C ASP A 37 -0.94 3.91 -16.92
N SER A 38 -0.49 5.04 -17.47
CA SER A 38 -0.14 6.23 -16.68
C SER A 38 -1.30 6.82 -15.87
N GLN A 39 -2.56 6.63 -16.28
CA GLN A 39 -3.73 7.13 -15.55
C GLN A 39 -4.00 6.29 -14.30
N SER A 40 -3.83 4.97 -14.39
CA SER A 40 -3.92 4.06 -13.24
C SER A 40 -2.95 4.45 -12.11
N ILE A 41 -1.71 4.81 -12.45
CA ILE A 41 -0.73 5.31 -11.49
C ILE A 41 -1.26 6.56 -10.76
N ALA A 42 -1.72 7.56 -11.54
CA ALA A 42 -2.21 8.82 -10.98
C ALA A 42 -3.43 8.61 -10.07
N SER A 43 -4.34 7.72 -10.46
CA SER A 43 -5.55 7.40 -9.70
C SER A 43 -5.22 6.77 -8.34
N ILE A 44 -4.33 5.76 -8.31
CA ILE A 44 -3.97 5.07 -7.06
C ILE A 44 -3.31 6.02 -6.07
N PHE A 45 -2.40 6.88 -6.54
CA PHE A 45 -1.72 7.83 -5.67
C PHE A 45 -2.60 9.00 -5.23
N ALA A 46 -3.50 9.49 -6.10
CA ALA A 46 -4.47 10.52 -5.72
C ALA A 46 -5.45 10.04 -4.65
N ALA A 47 -5.77 8.74 -4.64
CA ALA A 47 -6.63 8.13 -3.63
C ALA A 47 -5.90 7.74 -2.33
N GLU A 48 -4.56 7.84 -2.29
CA GLU A 48 -3.71 7.32 -1.21
C GLU A 48 -4.04 5.87 -0.82
N ASP A 49 -4.43 5.05 -1.80
CA ASP A 49 -4.88 3.67 -1.59
C ASP A 49 -3.69 2.69 -1.60
N PHE A 50 -2.78 2.90 -0.63
CA PHE A 50 -1.58 2.08 -0.46
C PHE A 50 -1.83 0.57 -0.33
N PRO A 51 -2.93 0.07 0.28
CA PRO A 51 -3.23 -1.37 0.29
C PRO A 51 -3.27 -2.00 -1.11
N LYS A 52 -3.78 -1.29 -2.13
CA LYS A 52 -3.81 -1.79 -3.52
C LYS A 52 -2.43 -1.98 -4.13
N LEU A 53 -1.42 -1.25 -3.65
CA LEU A 53 -0.05 -1.35 -4.15
C LEU A 53 0.71 -2.57 -3.60
N LEU A 54 0.16 -3.30 -2.61
CA LEU A 54 0.84 -4.45 -2.00
C LEU A 54 1.08 -5.60 -2.98
N GLY A 55 0.12 -5.93 -3.84
CA GLY A 55 0.28 -6.98 -4.86
C GLY A 55 1.27 -6.55 -5.95
N PRO A 56 1.04 -5.41 -6.63
CA PRO A 56 1.88 -4.93 -7.71
C PRO A 56 3.34 -4.71 -7.31
N THR A 57 3.60 -4.17 -6.12
CA THR A 57 5.00 -3.97 -5.67
C THR A 57 5.69 -5.29 -5.33
N ALA A 58 4.96 -6.32 -4.90
CA ALA A 58 5.52 -7.65 -4.71
C ALA A 58 5.95 -8.25 -6.06
N LEU A 59 5.10 -8.13 -7.09
CA LEU A 59 5.43 -8.54 -8.44
C LEU A 59 6.56 -7.71 -9.06
N ALA A 60 6.60 -6.40 -8.81
CA ALA A 60 7.70 -5.55 -9.23
C ALA A 60 9.04 -6.03 -8.68
N LYS A 61 9.12 -6.43 -7.40
CA LYS A 61 10.34 -7.04 -6.85
C LYS A 61 10.63 -8.42 -7.43
N LYS A 62 9.61 -9.26 -7.66
CA LYS A 62 9.77 -10.59 -8.27
C LYS A 62 10.34 -10.49 -9.70
N TYR A 63 9.83 -9.55 -10.48
CA TYR A 63 10.18 -9.34 -11.89
C TYR A 63 11.25 -8.26 -12.12
N GLN A 64 11.88 -7.77 -11.03
CA GLN A 64 12.98 -6.80 -11.08
C GLN A 64 12.63 -5.50 -11.82
N VAL A 65 11.39 -5.02 -11.63
CA VAL A 65 10.92 -3.74 -12.15
C VAL A 65 11.11 -2.67 -11.06
N ASP A 66 12.35 -2.22 -10.89
CA ASP A 66 12.73 -1.38 -9.73
C ASP A 66 12.08 0.00 -9.73
N TRP A 67 11.80 0.58 -10.90
CA TRP A 67 11.19 1.93 -10.99
C TRP A 67 9.82 2.01 -10.31
N ILE A 68 9.06 0.91 -10.24
CA ILE A 68 7.78 0.87 -9.51
C ILE A 68 8.04 1.06 -8.01
N CYS A 69 9.08 0.42 -7.47
CA CYS A 69 9.46 0.60 -6.07
C CYS A 69 9.96 2.02 -5.80
N GLU A 70 10.74 2.61 -6.71
CA GLU A 70 11.19 4.01 -6.60
C GLU A 70 10.01 5.00 -6.60
N LEU A 71 9.04 4.75 -7.48
CA LEU A 71 7.83 5.56 -7.60
C LEU A 71 6.97 5.49 -6.33
N VAL A 72 6.67 4.26 -5.86
CA VAL A 72 5.91 4.05 -4.63
C VAL A 72 6.67 4.62 -3.43
N GLY A 73 7.98 4.43 -3.36
CA GLY A 73 8.82 4.95 -2.30
C GLY A 73 8.80 6.49 -2.26
N SER A 74 8.92 7.13 -3.42
CA SER A 74 8.82 8.58 -3.56
C SER A 74 7.47 9.11 -3.10
N GLN A 75 6.38 8.43 -3.45
CA GLN A 75 5.05 8.83 -2.99
C GLN A 75 4.90 8.64 -1.48
N LEU A 76 5.39 7.52 -0.94
CA LEU A 76 5.32 7.25 0.48
C LEU A 76 6.06 8.31 1.31
N GLN A 77 7.22 8.77 0.84
CA GLN A 77 7.94 9.87 1.48
C GLN A 77 7.19 11.22 1.43
N LYS A 78 6.34 11.44 0.44
CA LYS A 78 5.51 12.65 0.32
C LYS A 78 4.28 12.58 1.21
N SER A 79 3.65 11.40 1.29
CA SER A 79 2.42 11.20 2.08
C SER A 79 2.67 11.09 3.59
N TRP A 80 3.92 10.84 4.02
CA TRP A 80 4.25 10.71 5.45
C TRP A 80 5.07 11.90 5.99
N PRO A 81 4.73 12.42 7.18
CA PRO A 81 5.53 13.45 7.81
C PRO A 81 6.89 12.90 8.24
N ARG A 82 7.95 13.69 8.00
CA ARG A 82 9.34 13.29 8.28
C ARG A 82 9.76 13.48 9.73
N THR A 83 9.02 14.28 10.51
CA THR A 83 9.35 14.57 11.91
C THR A 83 8.21 14.16 12.84
N ARG A 84 8.57 13.76 14.06
CA ARG A 84 7.60 13.41 15.10
C ARG A 84 6.70 14.60 15.45
N LEU A 85 7.23 15.82 15.40
CA LEU A 85 6.46 17.04 15.69
C LEU A 85 5.40 17.29 14.61
N SER A 86 5.77 17.22 13.33
CA SER A 86 4.84 17.34 12.21
C SER A 86 3.73 16.28 12.28
N TRP A 87 4.11 15.03 12.59
CA TRP A 87 3.15 13.97 12.84
C TRP A 87 2.19 14.30 13.97
N HIS A 88 2.69 14.79 15.11
CA HIS A 88 1.86 15.11 16.28
C HIS A 88 0.86 16.22 15.98
N ILE A 89 1.27 17.24 15.20
CA ILE A 89 0.38 18.31 14.74
C ILE A 89 -0.77 17.73 13.89
N ILE A 90 -0.45 16.91 12.89
CA ILE A 90 -1.47 16.26 12.03
C ILE A 90 -2.39 15.35 12.87
N ALA A 91 -1.80 14.53 13.74
CA ALA A 91 -2.53 13.60 14.59
C ALA A 91 -3.53 14.29 15.54
N ASN A 92 -3.14 15.43 16.12
CA ASN A 92 -4.01 16.22 16.98
C ASN A 92 -5.11 16.92 16.18
N ASP A 93 -4.79 17.46 15.00
CA ASP A 93 -5.78 18.07 14.11
C ASP A 93 -6.83 17.04 13.64
N GLU A 94 -6.43 15.81 13.32
CA GLU A 94 -7.34 14.69 13.03
C GLU A 94 -8.28 14.40 14.21
N HIS A 95 -7.75 14.38 15.43
CA HIS A 95 -8.54 14.12 16.64
C HIS A 95 -9.53 15.25 16.92
N GLU A 96 -9.06 16.50 16.84
CA GLU A 96 -9.88 17.70 17.05
C GLU A 96 -10.96 17.86 15.97
N SER A 97 -10.65 17.45 14.74
CA SER A 97 -11.62 17.40 13.64
C SER A 97 -12.69 16.34 13.90
N ARG A 98 -12.31 15.16 14.38
CA ARG A 98 -13.28 14.10 14.76
C ARG A 98 -14.18 14.53 15.92
N SER A 99 -13.65 15.28 16.89
CA SER A 99 -14.43 15.75 18.02
C SER A 99 -15.34 16.94 17.70
N ARG A 100 -14.92 17.85 16.80
CA ARG A 100 -15.72 19.02 16.40
C ARG A 100 -16.77 18.69 15.33
N ASN A 101 -16.46 17.79 14.40
CA ASN A 101 -17.31 17.47 13.26
C ASN A 101 -18.04 16.13 13.46
N TYR A 102 -18.88 16.01 14.50
CA TYR A 102 -19.96 15.02 14.46
C TYR A 102 -21.00 15.48 13.44
N ILE A 103 -20.71 15.24 12.16
CA ILE A 103 -21.66 15.43 11.06
C ILE A 103 -21.98 14.02 10.56
N PRO A 104 -23.25 13.57 10.65
CA PRO A 104 -23.66 12.25 10.17
C PRO A 104 -23.26 12.07 8.70
N SER A 105 -22.71 10.90 8.35
CA SER A 105 -22.13 10.55 7.05
C SER A 105 -23.10 10.55 5.85
N TRP A 106 -24.29 11.12 6.01
CA TRP A 106 -25.37 11.16 5.02
C TRP A 106 -25.53 12.53 4.33
N ASP A 107 -24.79 13.56 4.72
CA ASP A 107 -24.86 14.88 4.06
C ASP A 107 -24.12 14.86 2.70
N PRO A 108 -24.85 14.95 1.56
CA PRO A 108 -24.26 14.89 0.23
C PRO A 108 -23.41 16.13 -0.13
N GLN A 109 -23.51 17.23 0.64
CA GLN A 109 -22.75 18.46 0.39
C GLN A 109 -21.39 18.48 1.11
N TYR A 110 -21.07 17.45 1.90
CA TYR A 110 -19.78 17.33 2.57
C TYR A 110 -18.68 16.94 1.57
N ASN A 111 -18.00 17.95 1.03
CA ASN A 111 -16.83 17.73 0.18
C ASN A 111 -15.63 17.23 1.03
N ASP A 112 -15.49 15.90 1.10
CA ASP A 112 -14.44 15.14 1.82
C ASP A 112 -13.00 15.41 1.33
N GLN A 113 -12.79 16.28 0.32
CA GLN A 113 -11.45 16.57 -0.21
C GLN A 113 -10.51 17.23 0.82
N SER A 114 -11.01 18.16 1.65
CA SER A 114 -10.18 18.82 2.67
C SER A 114 -9.77 17.88 3.80
N HIS A 115 -10.61 16.87 4.09
CA HIS A 115 -10.33 15.84 5.09
C HIS A 115 -9.52 14.67 4.56
N ARG A 116 -9.56 14.39 3.24
CA ARG A 116 -8.68 13.40 2.60
C ARG A 116 -7.22 13.85 2.62
N LEU A 117 -6.96 15.11 2.27
CA LEU A 117 -5.60 15.68 2.25
C LEU A 117 -4.91 15.74 3.63
N ARG A 118 -5.67 15.59 4.72
CA ARG A 118 -5.15 15.64 6.10
C ARG A 118 -5.05 14.29 6.78
N ARG A 119 -5.62 13.22 6.20
CA ARG A 119 -5.57 11.88 6.79
C ARG A 119 -4.27 11.23 6.38
N LEU A 120 -3.53 10.73 7.36
CA LEU A 120 -2.39 9.87 7.06
C LEU A 120 -2.87 8.57 6.39
N PRO A 121 -2.11 8.02 5.44
CA PRO A 121 -2.46 6.78 4.79
C PRO A 121 -2.45 5.59 5.76
N GLU A 122 -3.04 4.48 5.31
CA GLU A 122 -3.15 3.26 6.13
C GLU A 122 -1.75 2.78 6.59
N PRO A 123 -1.50 2.71 7.92
CA PRO A 123 -0.15 2.53 8.44
C PRO A 123 0.45 1.16 8.15
N VAL A 124 -0.32 0.08 8.11
CA VAL A 124 0.21 -1.28 7.95
C VAL A 124 0.72 -1.48 6.52
N SER A 125 -0.07 -1.11 5.52
CA SER A 125 0.34 -1.15 4.11
C SER A 125 1.52 -0.24 3.88
N SER A 126 1.52 0.96 4.49
CA SER A 126 2.66 1.89 4.43
C SER A 126 3.95 1.25 4.99
N ILE A 127 3.89 0.55 6.13
CA ILE A 127 5.04 -0.15 6.72
C ILE A 127 5.55 -1.26 5.79
N ILE A 128 4.64 -2.07 5.23
CA ILE A 128 5.02 -3.15 4.31
C ILE A 128 5.70 -2.58 3.06
N LEU A 129 5.10 -1.56 2.44
CA LEU A 129 5.62 -0.91 1.24
C LEU A 129 6.95 -0.21 1.51
N ALA A 130 7.08 0.49 2.64
CA ALA A 130 8.33 1.11 3.06
C ALA A 130 9.47 0.09 3.14
N ARG A 131 9.23 -1.08 3.73
CA ARG A 131 10.25 -2.14 3.79
C ARG A 131 10.57 -2.73 2.43
N ARG A 132 9.55 -2.94 1.60
CA ARG A 132 9.72 -3.56 0.27
C ARG A 132 10.45 -2.63 -0.71
N CYS A 133 10.19 -1.33 -0.63
CA CYS A 133 10.76 -0.31 -1.50
C CYS A 133 11.96 0.41 -0.87
N ASP A 134 12.47 -0.11 0.26
CA ASP A 134 13.62 0.42 0.99
C ASP A 134 13.54 1.93 1.36
N VAL A 135 12.43 2.30 1.99
CA VAL A 135 12.15 3.66 2.48
C VAL A 135 12.06 3.66 4.01
N PRO A 136 13.20 3.52 4.73
CA PRO A 136 13.19 3.38 6.19
C PRO A 136 12.75 4.68 6.91
N ALA A 137 12.90 5.84 6.26
CA ALA A 137 12.57 7.15 6.84
C ALA A 137 11.09 7.28 7.29
N VAL A 138 10.19 6.53 6.63
CA VAL A 138 8.74 6.55 6.92
C VAL A 138 8.40 5.67 8.13
N LEU A 139 9.20 4.63 8.40
CA LEU A 139 8.87 3.58 9.37
C LEU A 139 8.60 4.11 10.78
N PRO A 140 9.45 4.97 11.39
CA PRO A 140 9.25 5.38 12.78
C PRO A 140 7.89 6.04 13.01
N VAL A 141 7.49 6.90 12.08
CA VAL A 141 6.25 7.66 12.15
C VAL A 141 5.04 6.78 11.82
N ALA A 142 5.18 5.85 10.87
CA ALA A 142 4.13 4.88 10.54
C ALA A 142 3.84 3.91 11.69
N PHE A 143 4.88 3.41 12.37
CA PHE A 143 4.70 2.61 13.58
C PHE A 143 4.03 3.40 14.70
N LEU A 144 4.44 4.65 14.89
CA LEU A 144 3.86 5.50 15.92
C LEU A 144 2.38 5.81 15.63
N HIS A 145 2.02 6.03 14.36
CA HIS A 145 0.63 6.16 13.93
C HIS A 145 -0.18 4.88 14.16
N LEU A 146 0.40 3.70 13.88
CA LEU A 146 -0.26 2.40 14.11
C LEU A 146 -0.66 2.19 15.56
N LEU A 147 0.19 2.61 16.51
CA LEU A 147 -0.05 2.47 17.96
C LEU A 147 -1.27 3.28 18.45
N ARG A 148 -1.79 4.23 17.66
CA ARG A 148 -3.00 4.99 18.03
C ARG A 148 -4.29 4.20 17.83
N PHE A 149 -4.27 3.11 17.06
CA PHE A 149 -5.46 2.30 16.80
C PHE A 149 -5.59 1.20 17.86
N PRO A 150 -6.74 1.08 18.55
CA PRO A 150 -6.93 0.00 19.52
C PRO A 150 -6.92 -1.35 18.81
N SER A 151 -6.38 -2.39 19.46
CA SER A 151 -6.20 -3.74 18.90
C SER A 151 -7.49 -4.35 18.30
N ARG A 152 -8.67 -3.91 18.79
CA ARG A 152 -9.99 -4.33 18.28
C ARG A 152 -10.39 -3.73 16.93
N MET A 153 -9.72 -2.67 16.46
CA MET A 153 -9.96 -2.04 15.15
C MET A 153 -9.07 -2.59 14.03
N LEU A 154 -8.12 -3.49 14.35
CA LEU A 154 -7.28 -4.18 13.38
C LEU A 154 -8.07 -5.30 12.69
N LYS A 155 -9.10 -4.95 11.90
CA LYS A 155 -10.01 -5.91 11.22
C LYS A 155 -9.40 -6.67 10.04
N TYR A 156 -8.13 -6.45 9.71
CA TYR A 156 -7.46 -7.17 8.64
C TYR A 156 -6.62 -8.33 9.20
N ASN A 157 -6.88 -9.54 8.71
CA ASN A 157 -6.14 -10.78 9.03
C ASN A 157 -4.62 -10.65 8.86
N SER A 158 -4.15 -9.64 8.11
CA SER A 158 -2.75 -9.28 7.94
C SER A 158 -2.12 -8.62 9.18
N CYS A 159 -2.89 -7.90 10.00
CA CYS A 159 -2.36 -7.06 11.09
C CYS A 159 -1.92 -7.87 12.31
N ILE A 160 -2.67 -8.93 12.68
CA ILE A 160 -2.29 -9.85 13.75
C ILE A 160 -1.04 -10.64 13.36
N TYR A 161 -1.00 -11.12 12.11
CA TYR A 161 0.15 -11.86 11.59
C TYR A 161 1.43 -11.00 11.57
N ILE A 162 1.30 -9.70 11.26
CA ILE A 162 2.42 -8.75 11.27
C ILE A 162 2.82 -8.36 12.70
N ALA A 163 1.87 -8.14 13.63
CA ALA A 163 2.20 -7.85 15.03
C ALA A 163 2.94 -9.02 15.71
N ILE A 164 2.57 -10.26 15.40
CA ILE A 164 3.25 -11.48 15.86
C ILE A 164 4.63 -11.61 15.18
N ARG A 165 4.72 -11.42 13.86
CA ARG A 165 5.98 -11.57 13.11
C ARG A 165 6.99 -10.44 13.38
N LEU A 166 6.54 -9.29 13.88
CA LEU A 166 7.39 -8.17 14.30
C LEU A 166 7.78 -8.22 15.78
N GLY A 167 7.33 -9.23 16.53
CA GLY A 167 7.65 -9.37 17.96
C GLY A 167 7.04 -8.31 18.86
N ILE A 168 6.04 -7.57 18.37
CA ILE A 168 5.36 -6.49 19.12
C ILE A 168 4.25 -7.06 20.01
N TRP A 169 3.81 -8.29 19.76
CA TRP A 169 2.76 -8.96 20.53
C TRP A 169 3.15 -10.41 20.82
N SER A 170 3.54 -10.70 22.07
CA SER A 170 3.48 -12.05 22.63
C SER A 170 2.06 -12.25 23.15
N GLY A 171 1.26 -13.03 22.44
CA GLY A 171 -0.08 -13.40 22.89
C GLY A 171 -0.05 -13.87 24.35
N ILE A 172 -1.02 -13.38 25.13
CA ILE A 172 -1.31 -13.89 26.45
C ILE A 172 -1.84 -15.31 26.26
N ASP A 173 -1.15 -16.28 26.85
CA ASP A 173 -1.68 -17.60 27.15
C ASP A 173 -2.94 -17.44 28.00
N THR A 174 -4.09 -17.81 27.46
CA THR A 174 -5.17 -18.60 28.10
C THR A 174 -6.22 -18.95 27.06
#